data_AF-A0A6M1ZEE9-F1
#
_entry.id   AF-A0A6M1ZEE9-F1
#
_cell.length_a   1.000
_cell.length_b   1.000
_cell.length_c   1.000
_cell.angle_alpha   90.00
_cell.angle_beta   90.00
_cell.angle_gamma   90.00
#
_symmetry.space_group_name_H-M   'P 1'
#
loop_
_entity.id
_entity.type
_entity.pdbx_description
1 polymer ?
#
loop_
_entity_poly.entity_id
_entity_poly.type
_entity_poly.pdbx_seq_one_letter_code
_entity_poly.pdbx_strand_id
1 'polypeptide(L)'
;MGQAISPTTKRAYGLKRICQAWDISRSRIYRKQKKQLAKRGPKPPIEENALLAMIHEDIEKSPFKGEGHRKIHARLKRQGKVVGRNRVLSVMGKNNLLSPNRSRYKPPNPHDGRITTDAPNVMWGSDGTKIQTVDNGWVWVFSVADHWNTECLGWHVCKKGDRFAAYEPVRQAVKATYGSLSKGVAAGVKVRIDRKLSRMKTQNCR
;
A
#
# COMPACT_ATOMS: atom_id res chain seq x y z
N MET A 1 22.89 -16.95 40.93
CA MET A 1 21.67 -16.70 41.74
C MET A 1 21.85 -17.36 43.09
N GLY A 2 21.94 -16.59 44.18
CA GLY A 2 21.87 -17.08 45.55
C GLY A 2 23.15 -17.68 46.15
N GLN A 3 24.31 -17.02 46.02
CA GLN A 3 25.51 -17.40 46.81
C GLN A 3 25.61 -16.66 48.15
N ALA A 4 24.63 -15.81 48.48
CA ALA A 4 24.60 -15.13 49.77
C ALA A 4 24.43 -16.15 50.90
N ILE A 5 25.37 -16.14 51.84
CA ILE A 5 25.41 -17.00 53.01
C ILE A 5 24.71 -16.29 54.16
N SER A 6 23.87 -17.01 54.89
CA SER A 6 23.21 -16.51 56.09
C SER A 6 24.25 -16.22 57.20
N PRO A 7 24.31 -15.01 57.78
CA PRO A 7 25.27 -14.67 58.82
C PRO A 7 25.14 -15.56 60.08
N THR A 8 23.91 -15.98 60.39
CA THR A 8 23.57 -16.77 61.59
C THR A 8 23.75 -18.27 61.39
N THR A 9 23.40 -18.81 60.21
CA THR A 9 23.43 -20.26 59.97
C THR A 9 24.64 -20.73 59.14
N LYS A 10 25.45 -19.80 58.62
CA LYS A 10 26.59 -20.04 57.71
C LYS A 10 26.26 -20.93 56.50
N ARG A 11 24.99 -21.02 56.10
CA ARG A 11 24.52 -21.77 54.92
C ARG A 11 23.94 -20.82 53.87
N ALA A 12 24.03 -21.22 52.60
CA ALA A 12 23.44 -20.46 51.49
C ALA A 12 21.91 -20.38 51.62
N TYR A 13 21.33 -19.23 51.24
CA TYR A 13 19.87 -19.08 51.23
C TYR A 13 19.22 -20.00 50.19
N GLY A 14 18.39 -20.93 50.65
CA GLY A 14 17.64 -21.82 49.77
C GLY A 14 16.65 -21.05 48.89
N LEU A 15 16.42 -21.55 47.67
CA LEU A 15 15.56 -20.92 46.65
C LEU A 15 14.15 -20.57 47.17
N LYS A 16 13.62 -21.32 48.16
CA LYS A 16 12.36 -21.01 48.86
C LYS A 16 12.34 -19.62 49.46
N ARG A 17 13.37 -19.31 50.26
CA ARG A 17 13.46 -18.08 51.04
C ARG A 17 13.65 -16.89 50.12
N ILE A 18 14.47 -17.06 49.08
CA ILE A 18 14.68 -16.03 48.05
C ILE A 18 13.37 -15.73 47.32
N CYS A 19 12.63 -16.76 46.89
CA CYS A 19 11.33 -16.61 46.24
C CYS A 19 10.30 -15.91 47.14
N GLN A 20 10.23 -16.28 48.42
CA GLN A 20 9.31 -15.67 49.40
C GLN A 20 9.65 -14.21 49.69
N ALA A 21 10.93 -13.89 49.92
CA ALA A 21 11.35 -12.52 50.21
C ALA A 21 11.14 -11.57 49.03
N TRP A 22 11.17 -12.09 47.80
CA TRP A 22 11.03 -11.30 46.57
C TRP A 22 9.62 -11.38 45.97
N ASP A 23 8.67 -12.03 46.66
CA ASP A 23 7.30 -12.29 46.20
C ASP A 23 7.21 -12.86 44.77
N ILE A 24 8.08 -13.83 44.47
CA ILE A 24 8.13 -14.53 43.19
C ILE A 24 7.83 -16.00 43.40
N SER A 25 6.91 -16.59 42.63
CA SER A 25 6.65 -18.03 42.70
C SER A 25 7.86 -18.86 42.24
N ARG A 26 8.16 -19.92 42.99
CA ARG A 26 9.22 -20.90 42.64
C ARG A 26 9.05 -21.46 41.23
N SER A 27 7.80 -21.72 40.83
CA SER A 27 7.47 -22.22 39.49
C SER A 27 7.90 -21.26 38.39
N ARG A 28 7.88 -19.94 38.62
CA ARG A 28 8.37 -18.93 37.67
C ARG A 28 9.88 -19.04 37.44
N ILE A 29 10.66 -19.31 38.49
CA ILE A 29 12.11 -19.47 38.40
C ILE A 29 12.47 -20.76 37.66
N TYR A 30 11.88 -21.90 38.04
CA TYR A 30 12.10 -23.17 37.34
C TYR A 30 11.67 -23.11 35.87
N ARG A 31 10.55 -22.42 35.56
CA ARG A 31 10.10 -22.18 34.19
C ARG A 31 11.07 -21.30 33.39
N LYS A 32 11.76 -20.35 34.04
CA LYS A 32 12.77 -19.49 33.40
C LYS A 32 14.06 -20.26 33.14
N GLN A 33 14.50 -21.11 34.07
CA GLN A 33 15.66 -22.00 33.89
C GLN A 33 15.43 -23.04 32.78
N LYS A 34 14.23 -23.61 32.67
CA LYS A 34 13.87 -24.52 31.57
C LYS A 34 13.70 -23.84 30.20
N LYS A 35 13.62 -22.51 30.14
CA LYS A 35 13.28 -21.74 28.92
C LYS A 35 14.48 -21.37 28.03
N GLN A 36 15.65 -22.02 28.19
CA GLN A 36 16.84 -21.69 27.39
C GLN A 36 16.88 -22.31 25.99
N LEU A 37 15.89 -23.08 25.54
CA LEU A 37 15.90 -23.65 24.19
C LEU A 37 14.57 -23.42 23.45
N ALA A 38 14.71 -22.76 22.28
CA ALA A 38 13.76 -22.51 21.20
C ALA A 38 12.61 -21.48 21.40
N LYS A 39 12.52 -20.57 20.42
CA LYS A 39 11.39 -19.63 20.26
C LYS A 39 10.11 -20.42 19.94
N ARG A 40 9.05 -20.11 20.70
CA ARG A 40 7.69 -20.68 20.59
C ARG A 40 6.93 -19.97 19.47
N GLY A 41 6.98 -20.51 18.27
CA GLY A 41 6.12 -20.11 17.17
C GLY A 41 6.08 -21.21 16.11
N PRO A 42 4.96 -21.39 15.39
CA PRO A 42 4.93 -22.28 14.23
C PRO A 42 6.08 -21.89 13.28
N LYS A 43 6.93 -22.87 12.94
CA LYS A 43 7.92 -22.65 11.88
C LYS A 43 7.13 -22.40 10.59
N PRO A 44 7.43 -21.32 9.87
CA PRO A 44 6.73 -21.08 8.63
C PRO A 44 7.13 -22.15 7.59
N PRO A 45 6.24 -22.52 6.67
CA PRO A 45 6.45 -23.65 5.75
C PRO A 45 7.58 -23.39 4.74
N ILE A 46 7.88 -22.12 4.46
CA ILE A 46 8.94 -21.72 3.54
C ILE A 46 10.09 -21.18 4.38
N GLU A 47 11.30 -21.71 4.20
CA GLU A 47 12.51 -21.22 4.88
C GLU A 47 12.90 -19.81 4.42
N GLU A 48 13.64 -19.07 5.25
CA GLU A 48 13.98 -17.67 4.97
C GLU A 48 14.84 -17.53 3.69
N ASN A 49 15.82 -18.41 3.49
CA ASN A 49 16.68 -18.41 2.30
C ASN A 49 15.90 -18.75 1.02
N ALA A 50 14.95 -19.68 1.11
CA ALA A 50 14.08 -20.03 -0.02
C ALA A 50 13.17 -18.85 -0.39
N LEU A 51 12.63 -18.14 0.61
CA LEU A 51 11.86 -16.93 0.38
C LEU A 51 12.71 -15.82 -0.24
N LEU A 52 13.95 -15.65 0.20
CA LEU A 52 14.88 -14.68 -0.37
C LEU A 52 15.14 -14.98 -1.86
N ALA A 53 15.44 -16.23 -2.21
CA ALA A 53 15.63 -16.65 -3.59
C ALA A 53 14.39 -16.36 -4.47
N MET A 54 13.18 -16.67 -3.98
CA MET A 54 11.94 -16.35 -4.69
C MET A 54 11.74 -14.84 -4.88
N ILE A 55 12.15 -14.01 -3.91
CA ILE A 55 12.08 -12.55 -4.03
C ILE A 55 13.06 -12.05 -5.11
N HIS A 56 14.29 -12.57 -5.15
CA HIS A 56 15.25 -12.21 -6.19
C HIS A 56 14.74 -12.58 -7.58
N GLU A 57 14.25 -13.81 -7.75
CA GLU A 57 13.68 -14.28 -9.00
C GLU A 57 12.48 -13.41 -9.46
N ASP A 58 11.59 -13.01 -8.55
CA ASP A 58 10.47 -12.11 -8.86
C ASP A 58 10.94 -10.70 -9.27
N ILE A 59 11.99 -10.19 -8.63
CA ILE A 59 12.58 -8.88 -8.98
C ILE A 59 13.23 -8.92 -10.36
N GLU A 60 13.97 -9.97 -10.68
CA GLU A 60 14.65 -10.14 -11.98
C GLU A 60 13.65 -10.33 -13.13
N LYS A 61 12.58 -11.09 -12.89
CA LYS A 61 11.52 -11.30 -13.88
C LYS A 61 10.61 -10.09 -14.05
N SER A 62 10.57 -9.18 -13.09
CA SER A 62 9.65 -8.05 -13.16
C SER A 62 10.11 -7.03 -14.21
N PRO A 63 9.21 -6.60 -15.12
CA PRO A 63 9.55 -5.55 -16.09
C PRO A 63 9.70 -4.16 -15.44
N PHE A 64 9.36 -4.02 -14.14
CA PHE A 64 9.39 -2.75 -13.44
C PHE A 64 10.44 -2.73 -12.33
N LYS A 65 11.24 -1.65 -12.28
CA LYS A 65 12.22 -1.41 -11.21
C LYS A 65 11.59 -0.69 -10.01
N GLY A 66 12.16 -0.90 -8.82
CA GLY A 66 11.78 -0.18 -7.60
C GLY A 66 10.47 -0.65 -6.96
N GLU A 67 10.04 -1.87 -7.27
CA GLU A 67 8.81 -2.42 -6.71
C GLU A 67 8.95 -2.75 -5.23
N GLY A 68 7.94 -2.33 -4.45
CA GLY A 68 7.93 -2.60 -3.02
C GLY A 68 7.42 -4.00 -2.67
N HIS A 69 7.68 -4.40 -1.43
CA HIS A 69 7.25 -5.68 -0.84
C HIS A 69 5.77 -6.04 -1.04
N ARG A 70 4.88 -5.05 -1.17
CA ARG A 70 3.45 -5.28 -1.41
C ARG A 70 3.19 -5.93 -2.77
N LYS A 71 3.89 -5.48 -3.83
CA LYS A 71 3.75 -6.03 -5.18
C LYS A 71 4.34 -7.43 -5.27
N ILE A 72 5.55 -7.59 -4.74
CA ILE A 72 6.24 -8.89 -4.67
C ILE A 72 5.36 -9.91 -3.91
N HIS A 73 4.85 -9.55 -2.73
CA HIS A 73 3.92 -10.42 -1.99
C HIS A 73 2.66 -10.77 -2.81
N ALA A 74 2.08 -9.82 -3.54
CA ALA A 74 0.90 -10.09 -4.37
C ALA A 74 1.21 -11.03 -5.55
N ARG A 75 2.43 -11.00 -6.10
CA ARG A 75 2.87 -11.93 -7.15
C ARG A 75 3.21 -13.32 -6.60
N LEU A 76 3.95 -13.39 -5.49
CA LEU A 76 4.20 -14.64 -4.78
C LEU A 76 2.89 -15.34 -4.38
N LYS A 77 1.89 -14.57 -3.91
CA LYS A 77 0.55 -15.11 -3.62
C LYS A 77 -0.14 -15.64 -4.87
N ARG A 78 -0.05 -14.94 -6.01
CA ARG A 78 -0.59 -15.41 -7.31
C ARG A 78 0.10 -16.69 -7.81
N GLN A 79 1.37 -16.89 -7.46
CA GLN A 79 2.11 -18.12 -7.71
C GLN A 79 1.84 -19.24 -6.68
N GLY A 80 0.83 -19.07 -5.81
CA GLY A 80 0.44 -20.06 -4.81
C GLY A 80 1.35 -20.13 -3.57
N LYS A 81 2.28 -19.18 -3.37
CA LYS A 81 3.17 -19.19 -2.20
C LYS A 81 2.44 -18.67 -0.96
N VAL A 82 2.44 -19.48 0.10
CA VAL A 82 1.81 -19.13 1.40
C VAL A 82 2.82 -18.39 2.29
N VAL A 83 2.94 -17.09 2.10
CA VAL A 83 3.84 -16.23 2.88
C VAL A 83 3.11 -14.97 3.33
N GLY A 84 3.23 -14.61 4.62
CA GLY A 84 2.65 -13.37 5.14
C GLY A 84 3.38 -12.12 4.62
N ARG A 85 2.62 -11.08 4.26
CA ARG A 85 3.14 -9.79 3.78
C ARG A 85 4.25 -9.19 4.64
N ASN A 86 4.09 -9.21 5.96
CA ASN A 86 5.07 -8.63 6.89
C ASN A 86 6.37 -9.45 6.93
N ARG A 87 6.30 -10.75 6.62
CA ARG A 87 7.49 -11.61 6.50
C ARG A 87 8.29 -11.26 5.25
N VAL A 88 7.60 -11.05 4.10
CA VAL A 88 8.24 -10.54 2.87
C VAL A 88 8.94 -9.21 3.16
N LEU A 89 8.25 -8.27 3.81
CA LEU A 89 8.83 -6.98 4.20
C LEU A 89 10.07 -7.16 5.08
N SER A 90 10.03 -8.05 6.08
CA SER A 90 11.16 -8.30 6.98
C SER A 90 12.36 -8.89 6.23
N VAL A 91 12.15 -9.88 5.36
CA VAL A 91 13.23 -10.50 4.58
C VAL A 91 13.85 -9.50 3.62
N MET A 92 13.03 -8.74 2.89
CA MET A 92 13.54 -7.67 2.03
C MET A 92 14.31 -6.60 2.83
N GLY A 93 13.83 -6.25 4.01
CA GLY A 93 14.49 -5.28 4.89
C GLY A 93 15.86 -5.74 5.38
N LYS A 94 15.99 -7.00 5.81
CA LYS A 94 17.26 -7.59 6.26
C LYS A 94 18.29 -7.68 5.12
N ASN A 95 17.83 -7.85 3.88
CA ASN A 95 18.69 -8.04 2.70
C ASN A 95 18.84 -6.77 1.85
N ASN A 96 18.51 -5.59 2.37
CA ASN A 96 18.63 -4.30 1.67
C ASN A 96 17.89 -4.23 0.31
N LEU A 97 16.81 -4.99 0.16
CA LEU A 97 15.99 -5.03 -1.07
C LEU A 97 14.83 -4.03 -1.07
N LEU A 98 14.72 -3.20 -0.03
CA LEU A 98 13.68 -2.18 0.04
C LEU A 98 14.07 -0.97 -0.81
N SER A 99 13.11 -0.40 -1.53
CA SER A 99 13.33 0.80 -2.32
C SER A 99 13.92 1.94 -1.45
N PRO A 100 15.02 2.59 -1.89
CA PRO A 100 15.62 3.72 -1.19
C PRO A 100 14.67 4.93 -1.16
N ASN A 101 13.83 5.06 -2.19
CA ASN A 101 12.82 6.09 -2.29
C ASN A 101 11.57 5.70 -1.48
N ARG A 102 11.64 5.88 -0.17
CA ARG A 102 10.46 5.81 0.70
C ARG A 102 9.67 7.12 0.57
N SER A 103 8.44 7.04 0.09
CA SER A 103 7.52 8.17 0.14
C SER A 103 7.36 8.60 1.61
N ARG A 104 7.61 9.88 1.90
CA ARG A 104 7.40 10.43 3.24
C ARG A 104 5.93 10.26 3.59
N TYR A 105 5.66 9.86 4.83
CA TYR A 105 4.29 9.88 5.35
C TYR A 105 3.73 11.29 5.16
N LYS A 106 2.67 11.42 4.38
CA LYS A 106 1.88 12.64 4.29
C LYS A 106 0.74 12.49 5.28
N PRO A 107 0.54 13.43 6.23
CA PRO A 107 -0.63 13.41 7.08
C PRO A 107 -1.89 13.40 6.19
N PRO A 108 -2.96 12.71 6.61
CA PRO A 108 -4.22 12.77 5.89
C PRO A 108 -4.64 14.23 5.76
N ASN A 109 -5.01 14.64 4.54
CA ASN A 109 -5.62 15.93 4.30
C ASN A 109 -7.15 15.72 4.38
N PRO A 110 -7.80 16.01 5.52
CA PRO A 110 -9.25 15.94 5.59
C PRO A 110 -9.82 16.88 4.53
N HIS A 111 -10.56 16.33 3.58
CA HIS A 111 -11.27 17.11 2.59
C HIS A 111 -12.71 17.20 3.06
N ASP A 112 -13.12 18.38 3.51
CA ASP A 112 -14.50 18.65 3.94
C ASP A 112 -15.47 18.83 2.75
N GLY A 113 -14.99 18.64 1.52
CA GLY A 113 -15.78 18.80 0.31
C GLY A 113 -16.47 17.50 -0.12
N ARG A 114 -17.77 17.59 -0.43
CA ARG A 114 -18.50 16.53 -1.15
C ARG A 114 -18.11 16.57 -2.64
N ILE A 115 -17.44 15.53 -3.11
CA ILE A 115 -17.07 15.37 -4.53
C ILE A 115 -18.20 14.70 -5.32
N THR A 116 -19.05 13.92 -4.64
CA THR A 116 -20.17 13.19 -5.24
C THR A 116 -21.34 14.10 -5.61
N THR A 117 -22.07 13.73 -6.65
CA THR A 117 -23.34 14.35 -7.05
C THR A 117 -24.52 13.47 -6.66
N ASP A 118 -25.73 14.02 -6.64
CA ASP A 118 -26.97 13.29 -6.28
C ASP A 118 -27.66 12.63 -7.49
N ALA A 119 -27.21 12.95 -8.71
CA ALA A 119 -27.74 12.43 -9.96
C ALA A 119 -26.60 12.23 -10.98
N PRO A 120 -26.78 11.30 -11.96
CA PRO A 120 -25.84 11.13 -13.06
C PRO A 120 -25.73 12.40 -13.91
N ASN A 121 -24.60 12.58 -14.58
CA ASN A 121 -24.34 13.65 -15.54
C ASN A 121 -24.43 15.08 -14.99
N VAL A 122 -24.37 15.26 -13.67
CA VAL A 122 -24.28 16.59 -13.04
C VAL A 122 -22.85 17.11 -13.05
N MET A 123 -21.88 16.26 -12.75
CA MET A 123 -20.46 16.60 -12.74
C MET A 123 -19.62 15.41 -13.15
N TRP A 124 -18.67 15.65 -14.04
CA TRP A 124 -17.65 14.68 -14.43
C TRP A 124 -16.28 15.11 -13.94
N GLY A 125 -15.51 14.18 -13.40
CA GLY A 125 -14.13 14.35 -12.99
C GLY A 125 -13.20 13.91 -14.11
N SER A 126 -12.26 14.77 -14.49
CA SER A 126 -11.19 14.42 -15.42
C SER A 126 -9.83 14.51 -14.74
N ASP A 127 -9.03 13.45 -14.91
CA ASP A 127 -7.65 13.41 -14.43
C ASP A 127 -6.73 12.81 -15.50
N GLY A 128 -5.45 13.15 -15.39
CA GLY A 128 -4.38 12.66 -16.25
C GLY A 128 -3.27 12.08 -15.39
N THR A 129 -2.99 10.79 -15.56
CA THR A 129 -1.91 10.12 -14.85
C THR A 129 -0.88 9.55 -15.84
N LYS A 130 0.39 9.62 -15.46
CA LYS A 130 1.48 9.06 -16.25
C LYS A 130 1.80 7.67 -15.70
N ILE A 131 1.62 6.65 -16.52
CA ILE A 131 1.90 5.25 -16.15
C ILE A 131 3.04 4.70 -17.00
N GLN A 132 3.80 3.78 -16.42
CA GLN A 132 4.79 3.02 -17.17
C GLN A 132 4.16 1.70 -17.60
N THR A 133 4.28 1.39 -18.88
CA THR A 133 3.87 0.14 -19.52
C THR A 133 5.11 -0.63 -19.97
N VAL A 134 4.96 -1.93 -20.21
CA VAL A 134 6.08 -2.81 -20.62
C VAL A 134 6.54 -2.43 -22.03
N ASP A 135 5.63 -2.43 -23.01
CA ASP A 135 5.99 -2.26 -24.42
C ASP A 135 6.17 -0.80 -24.84
N ASN A 136 5.47 0.12 -24.16
CA ASN A 136 5.40 1.52 -24.54
C ASN A 136 6.14 2.45 -23.56
N GLY A 137 6.76 1.92 -22.52
CA GLY A 137 7.37 2.74 -21.48
C GLY A 137 6.35 3.72 -20.90
N TRP A 138 6.76 4.98 -20.70
CA TRP A 138 5.89 6.00 -20.13
C TRP A 138 4.82 6.49 -21.10
N VAL A 139 3.56 6.37 -20.70
CA VAL A 139 2.38 6.90 -21.40
C VAL A 139 1.52 7.72 -20.45
N TRP A 140 0.76 8.64 -21.01
CA TRP A 140 -0.32 9.33 -20.31
C TRP A 140 -1.62 8.57 -20.48
N VAL A 141 -2.39 8.46 -19.41
CA VAL A 141 -3.77 8.00 -19.40
C VAL A 141 -4.60 9.14 -18.87
N PHE A 142 -5.51 9.64 -19.72
CA PHE A 142 -6.54 10.57 -19.33
C PHE A 142 -7.85 9.81 -19.21
N SER A 143 -8.63 10.10 -18.18
CA SER A 143 -9.96 9.51 -18.00
C SER A 143 -10.96 10.56 -17.56
N VAL A 144 -12.23 10.28 -17.84
CA VAL A 144 -13.38 11.04 -17.36
C VAL A 144 -14.30 10.07 -16.64
N ALA A 145 -14.67 10.40 -15.41
CA ALA A 145 -15.59 9.61 -14.61
C ALA A 145 -16.76 10.45 -14.08
N ASP A 146 -17.95 9.87 -14.03
CA ASP A 146 -19.11 10.50 -13.39
C ASP A 146 -18.93 10.54 -11.87
N HIS A 147 -19.18 11.69 -11.25
CA HIS A 147 -19.09 11.85 -9.81
C HIS A 147 -20.24 11.19 -9.03
N TRP A 148 -21.31 10.77 -9.69
CA TRP A 148 -22.43 10.08 -9.05
C TRP A 148 -22.10 8.62 -8.71
N ASN A 149 -21.68 7.84 -9.72
CA ASN A 149 -21.45 6.40 -9.61
C ASN A 149 -20.00 5.97 -9.86
N THR A 150 -19.09 6.90 -10.16
CA THR A 150 -17.68 6.61 -10.53
C THR A 150 -17.51 5.86 -11.86
N GLU A 151 -18.54 5.83 -12.70
CA GLU A 151 -18.47 5.21 -14.02
C GLU A 151 -17.48 5.95 -14.93
N CYS A 152 -16.60 5.19 -15.59
CA CYS A 152 -15.65 5.74 -16.56
C CYS A 152 -16.37 5.97 -17.89
N LEU A 153 -16.62 7.23 -18.23
CA LEU A 153 -17.35 7.64 -19.43
C LEU A 153 -16.46 7.80 -20.66
N GLY A 154 -15.14 7.90 -20.46
CA GLY A 154 -14.19 8.05 -21.55
C GLY A 154 -12.75 7.96 -21.08
N TRP A 155 -11.86 7.51 -21.96
CA TRP A 155 -10.43 7.38 -21.65
C TRP A 155 -9.57 7.54 -22.91
N HIS A 156 -8.36 8.04 -22.72
CA HIS A 156 -7.41 8.23 -23.81
C HIS A 156 -5.98 7.96 -23.35
N VAL A 157 -5.26 7.14 -24.12
CA VAL A 157 -3.85 6.79 -23.85
C VAL A 157 -2.97 7.38 -24.94
N CYS A 158 -1.95 8.15 -24.56
CA CYS A 158 -1.06 8.80 -25.51
C CYS A 158 0.38 8.95 -24.99
N LYS A 159 1.33 9.21 -25.90
CA LYS A 159 2.74 9.49 -25.53
C LYS A 159 2.94 10.93 -25.07
N LYS A 160 2.25 11.87 -25.72
CA LYS A 160 2.33 13.32 -25.44
C LYS A 160 1.06 13.77 -24.73
N GLY A 161 1.19 14.09 -23.44
CA GLY A 161 0.09 14.65 -22.64
C GLY A 161 -0.05 16.14 -22.87
N ASP A 162 -0.89 16.53 -23.83
CA ASP A 162 -1.26 17.91 -24.07
C ASP A 162 -2.75 18.16 -23.77
N ARG A 163 -3.20 19.40 -23.95
CA ARG A 163 -4.59 19.79 -23.69
C ARG A 163 -5.59 19.05 -24.60
N PHE A 164 -5.19 18.63 -25.78
CA PHE A 164 -6.06 17.93 -26.73
C PHE A 164 -6.25 16.48 -26.32
N ALA A 165 -5.14 15.82 -25.91
CA ALA A 165 -5.19 14.50 -25.32
C ALA A 165 -6.07 14.45 -24.06
N ALA A 166 -6.02 15.50 -23.22
CA ALA A 166 -6.89 15.64 -22.05
C ALA A 166 -8.37 15.86 -22.40
N TYR A 167 -8.66 16.46 -23.56
CA TYR A 167 -10.03 16.72 -24.02
C TYR A 167 -10.69 15.49 -24.67
N GLU A 168 -9.90 14.60 -25.29
CA GLU A 168 -10.44 13.42 -25.97
C GLU A 168 -11.37 12.54 -25.11
N PRO A 169 -11.07 12.20 -23.83
CA PRO A 169 -12.00 11.42 -23.02
C PRO A 169 -13.28 12.20 -22.67
N VAL A 170 -13.23 13.55 -22.60
CA VAL A 170 -14.46 14.37 -22.45
C VAL A 170 -15.30 14.28 -23.72
N ARG A 171 -14.67 14.34 -24.89
CA ARG A 171 -15.35 14.17 -26.18
C ARG A 171 -16.01 12.80 -26.28
N GLN A 172 -15.33 11.74 -25.87
CA GLN A 172 -15.89 10.39 -25.79
C GLN A 172 -17.10 10.33 -24.85
N ALA A 173 -16.97 10.90 -23.64
CA ALA A 173 -18.04 10.93 -22.66
C ALA A 173 -19.30 11.67 -23.18
N VAL A 174 -19.12 12.84 -23.82
CA VAL A 174 -20.23 13.58 -24.43
C VAL A 174 -20.90 12.74 -25.52
N LYS A 175 -20.12 12.14 -26.42
CA LYS A 175 -20.66 11.32 -27.50
C LYS A 175 -21.40 10.08 -26.98
N ALA A 176 -20.86 9.41 -25.97
CA ALA A 176 -21.46 8.22 -25.38
C ALA A 176 -22.77 8.53 -24.64
N THR A 177 -22.81 9.65 -23.92
CA THR A 177 -23.95 10.04 -23.08
C THR A 177 -25.06 10.72 -23.87
N TYR A 178 -24.71 11.58 -24.83
CA TYR A 178 -25.65 12.47 -25.53
C TYR A 178 -25.77 12.19 -27.04
N GLY A 179 -25.03 11.21 -27.55
CA GLY A 179 -25.13 10.75 -28.95
C GLY A 179 -24.56 11.71 -30.01
N SER A 180 -24.18 12.95 -29.66
CA SER A 180 -23.63 13.93 -30.59
C SER A 180 -22.54 14.79 -29.94
N LEU A 181 -21.84 15.58 -30.77
CA LEU A 181 -20.84 16.57 -30.33
C LEU A 181 -21.28 17.99 -30.73
N SER A 182 -22.57 18.18 -30.95
CA SER A 182 -23.13 19.48 -31.31
C SER A 182 -22.99 20.46 -30.14
N LYS A 183 -22.83 21.74 -30.46
CA LYS A 183 -22.72 22.82 -29.47
C LYS A 183 -23.92 22.78 -28.52
N GLY A 184 -23.64 22.84 -27.21
CA GLY A 184 -24.68 22.83 -26.17
C GLY A 184 -25.34 21.47 -25.87
N VAL A 185 -24.96 20.36 -26.51
CA VAL A 185 -25.62 19.06 -26.26
C VAL A 185 -25.45 18.57 -24.80
N ALA A 186 -24.34 18.95 -24.17
CA ALA A 186 -24.04 18.66 -22.77
C ALA A 186 -24.17 19.91 -21.89
N ALA A 187 -25.03 20.87 -22.28
CA ALA A 187 -25.27 22.07 -21.48
C ALA A 187 -25.79 21.68 -20.10
N GLY A 188 -25.14 22.20 -19.05
CA GLY A 188 -25.48 21.89 -17.65
C GLY A 188 -24.54 20.86 -17.00
N VAL A 189 -23.81 20.05 -17.78
CA VAL A 189 -22.76 19.18 -17.25
C VAL A 189 -21.55 20.02 -16.84
N LYS A 190 -21.11 19.84 -15.60
CA LYS A 190 -19.88 20.45 -15.07
C LYS A 190 -18.71 19.50 -15.29
N VAL A 191 -17.60 20.00 -15.83
CA VAL A 191 -16.34 19.24 -15.86
C VAL A 191 -15.40 19.80 -14.81
N ARG A 192 -14.95 18.92 -13.91
CA ARG A 192 -13.95 19.21 -12.89
C ARG A 192 -12.61 18.63 -13.35
N ILE A 193 -11.62 19.50 -13.50
CA ILE A 193 -10.23 19.12 -13.79
C ILE A 193 -9.40 19.51 -12.57
N ASP A 194 -8.77 18.54 -11.90
CA ASP A 194 -7.89 18.86 -10.79
C ASP A 194 -6.54 19.36 -11.31
N ARG A 195 -6.08 20.51 -10.80
CA ARG A 195 -4.75 21.06 -11.10
C ARG A 195 -3.93 21.03 -9.82
N LYS A 196 -2.74 20.44 -9.89
CA LYS A 196 -1.78 20.38 -8.79
C LYS A 196 -1.23 21.75 -8.34
N LEU A 197 -1.60 22.85 -9.02
CA LEU A 197 -1.26 24.22 -8.65
C LEU A 197 -2.57 25.01 -8.44
N SER A 198 -2.82 25.40 -7.19
CA SER A 198 -3.83 26.33 -6.66
C SER A 198 -5.03 26.76 -7.54
N ARG A 199 -6.22 26.63 -6.92
CA ARG A 199 -7.58 27.04 -7.34
C ARG A 199 -8.31 26.09 -8.30
N MET A 200 -9.31 25.41 -7.72
CA MET A 200 -10.39 24.71 -8.39
C MET A 200 -11.08 25.66 -9.38
N LYS A 201 -11.23 25.24 -10.63
CA LYS A 201 -12.12 25.88 -11.60
C LYS A 201 -13.04 24.83 -12.20
N THR A 202 -14.34 25.01 -11.98
CA THR A 202 -15.37 24.28 -12.71
C THR A 202 -15.47 24.92 -14.09
N GLN A 203 -15.36 24.11 -15.15
CA GLN A 203 -15.69 24.56 -16.49
C GLN A 203 -17.04 23.97 -16.87
N ASN A 204 -17.97 24.81 -17.29
CA ASN A 204 -19.21 24.35 -17.89
C ASN A 204 -18.88 23.84 -19.30
N CYS A 205 -19.43 22.68 -19.68
CA CYS A 205 -19.50 22.31 -21.09
C CYS A 205 -20.31 23.38 -21.83
N ARG A 206 -19.67 24.08 -22.77
CA ARG A 206 -20.30 25.01 -23.72
C ARG A 206 -20.34 24.37 -25.09
#